data_AF-A0A521XPH1-F1
#
_entry.id   AF-A0A521XPH1-F1
#
_cell.length_a   1.000
_cell.length_b   1.000
_cell.length_c   1.000
_cell.angle_alpha   90.00
_cell.angle_beta   90.00
_cell.angle_gamma   90.00
#
_symmetry.space_group_name_H-M   'P 1'
#
loop_
_entity.id
_entity.type
_entity.pdbx_description
1 polymer ?
#
loop_
_entity_poly.entity_id
_entity_poly.type
_entity_poly.pdbx_seq_one_letter_code
_entity_poly.pdbx_strand_id
1 'polypeptide(L)' 'MSNYVRWFEELAKDDTPVAGGKGANLGEMTRAGLPVPPGFVVTADAYRAFIERAGLR' A
#
# COMPACT_ATOMS: atom_id res chain seq x y z
N MET A 1 4.32 15.17 -1.69
CA MET A 1 3.01 14.81 -2.27
C MET A 1 2.59 13.50 -1.63
N SER A 2 1.43 13.44 -0.98
CA SER A 2 0.96 12.19 -0.36
C SER A 2 0.51 11.22 -1.43
N ASN A 3 1.18 10.07 -1.54
CA ASN A 3 0.83 9.03 -2.49
C ASN A 3 -0.21 8.10 -1.85
N TYR A 4 -1.48 8.31 -2.18
CA TYR A 4 -2.61 7.56 -1.61
C TYR A 4 -2.79 6.16 -2.22
N VAL A 5 -2.16 5.92 -3.36
CA VAL A 5 -2.16 4.65 -4.06
C VAL A 5 -0.70 4.23 -4.31
N ARG A 6 -0.43 2.94 -4.12
CA ARG A 6 0.83 2.30 -4.52
C ARG A 6 0.51 1.00 -5.25
N TRP A 7 1.03 0.84 -6.45
CA TRP A 7 0.93 -0.41 -7.21
C TRP A 7 1.82 -1.49 -6.58
N PHE A 8 1.47 -2.77 -6.74
CA PHE A 8 2.29 -3.85 -6.18
C PHE A 8 3.74 -3.82 -6.68
N GLU A 9 3.95 -3.40 -7.94
CA GLU A 9 5.27 -3.23 -8.56
C GLU A 9 6.15 -2.18 -7.86
N GLU A 10 5.54 -1.25 -7.13
CA GLU A 10 6.20 -0.18 -6.40
C GLU A 10 6.46 -0.54 -4.93
N LEU A 11 6.06 -1.72 -4.48
CA LEU A 11 6.09 -2.12 -3.06
C LEU A 11 7.11 -3.23 -2.81
N ALA A 12 7.73 -3.17 -1.64
CA ALA A 12 8.62 -4.19 -1.10
C ALA A 12 8.24 -4.53 0.35
N LYS A 13 8.89 -5.56 0.90
CA LYS A 13 8.73 -5.96 2.32
C LYS A 13 8.83 -4.78 3.32
N ASP A 14 9.70 -3.81 3.06
CA ASP A 14 9.95 -2.66 3.95
C ASP A 14 8.84 -1.60 3.91
N ASP A 15 7.93 -1.65 2.93
CA ASP A 15 6.78 -0.73 2.81
C ASP A 15 5.62 -1.09 3.76
N THR A 16 5.83 -1.96 4.75
CA THR A 16 4.82 -2.32 5.77
C THR A 16 4.17 -1.10 6.45
N PRO A 17 4.90 -0.01 6.80
CA PRO A 17 4.28 1.19 7.37
C PRO A 17 3.32 1.94 6.43
N VAL A 18 3.44 1.72 5.11
CA VAL A 18 2.66 2.38 4.07
C VAL A 18 1.51 1.49 3.59
N ALA A 19 1.77 0.21 3.34
CA ALA A 19 0.85 -0.73 2.70
C ALA A 19 0.31 -1.83 3.64
N GLY A 20 0.80 -1.88 4.89
CA GLY A 20 0.56 -2.99 5.81
C GLY A 20 1.28 -4.27 5.37
N GLY A 21 1.32 -5.28 6.25
CA GLY A 21 2.07 -6.51 5.98
C GLY A 21 1.55 -7.32 4.77
N LYS A 22 0.24 -7.28 4.49
CA LYS A 22 -0.33 -7.94 3.30
C LYS A 22 0.09 -7.25 2.01
N GLY A 23 -0.02 -5.92 1.95
CA GLY A 23 0.36 -5.13 0.78
C GLY A 23 1.87 -5.23 0.49
N ALA A 24 2.70 -5.16 1.53
CA ALA A 24 4.13 -5.35 1.41
C ALA A 24 4.51 -6.74 0.86
N ASN A 25 3.88 -7.81 1.37
CA ASN A 25 4.10 -9.17 0.85
C ASN A 25 3.60 -9.36 -0.58
N LEU A 26 2.46 -8.76 -0.96
CA LEU A 26 1.98 -8.80 -2.35
C LEU A 26 2.97 -8.14 -3.30
N GLY A 27 3.52 -6.97 -2.92
CA GLY A 27 4.57 -6.31 -3.68
C GLY A 27 5.85 -7.15 -3.81
N GLU A 28 6.27 -7.77 -2.71
CA GLU A 28 7.43 -8.68 -2.72
C GLU A 28 7.23 -9.86 -3.68
N MET A 29 6.05 -10.49 -3.67
CA MET A 29 5.71 -11.59 -4.57
C MET A 29 5.64 -11.13 -6.04
N THR A 30 5.06 -9.96 -6.30
CA THR A 30 5.01 -9.35 -7.64
C THR A 30 6.43 -9.08 -8.16
N ARG A 31 7.31 -8.49 -7.35
CA ARG A 31 8.71 -8.23 -7.72
C ARG A 31 9.53 -9.50 -7.90
N ALA A 32 9.20 -10.57 -7.17
CA ALA A 32 9.79 -11.89 -7.35
C ALA A 32 9.31 -12.62 -8.63
N GLY A 33 8.39 -12.03 -9.40
CA GLY A 33 7.88 -12.60 -10.65
C GLY A 33 6.86 -13.73 -10.45
N LEU A 34 6.28 -13.85 -9.25
CA LEU A 34 5.18 -14.79 -9.00
C LEU A 34 3.90 -14.30 -9.68
N PRO A 35 2.98 -15.22 -10.06
CA PRO A 35 1.73 -14.87 -10.75
C PRO A 35 0.71 -14.24 -9.78
N VAL A 36 0.99 -13.02 -9.33
CA VAL A 36 0.08 -12.20 -8.53
C VAL A 36 -0.83 -11.42 -9.50
N PRO A 37 -2.16 -11.47 -9.34
CA PRO A 37 -3.04 -10.62 -10.12
C PRO A 37 -2.68 -9.13 -9.96
N PRO A 38 -2.77 -8.33 -11.03
CA PRO A 38 -2.44 -6.91 -10.96
C PRO A 38 -3.33 -6.20 -9.92
N GLY A 39 -2.73 -5.26 -9.19
CA GLY A 39 -3.43 -4.55 -8.13
C GLY A 39 -2.59 -3.48 -7.47
N PHE A 40 -3.23 -2.79 -6.52
CA PHE A 40 -2.65 -1.69 -5.77
C PHE A 40 -3.16 -1.67 -4.32
N VAL A 41 -2.49 -0.89 -3.49
CA VAL A 41 -2.85 -0.65 -2.09
C VAL A 41 -3.27 0.80 -1.92
N VAL A 42 -4.39 1.01 -1.21
CA VAL A 42 -4.74 2.32 -0.64
C VAL A 42 -3.90 2.50 0.63
N THR A 43 -3.03 3.50 0.66
CA THR A 43 -1.98 3.60 1.67
C THR A 43 -2.52 4.00 3.05
N ALA A 44 -1.73 3.74 4.08
CA ALA A 44 -2.02 4.19 5.44
C ALA A 44 -2.13 5.73 5.54
N ASP A 45 -1.41 6.47 4.70
CA ASP A 45 -1.55 7.93 4.58
C ASP A 45 -2.93 8.34 4.06
N ALA A 46 -3.48 7.59 3.09
CA ALA A 46 -4.83 7.85 2.60
C ALA A 46 -5.88 7.66 3.71
N TYR A 47 -5.72 6.60 4.52
CA TYR A 47 -6.57 6.38 5.69
C TYR A 47 -6.44 7.52 6.72
N ARG A 48 -5.20 7.93 7.07
CA ARG A 48 -4.96 9.04 7.99
C ARG A 48 -5.59 10.35 7.52
N ALA A 49 -5.44 10.68 6.23
CA ALA A 49 -6.04 11.86 5.65
C ALA A 49 -7.58 11.80 5.65
N PHE A 50 -8.14 10.61 5.42
CA PHE A 50 -9.59 10.40 5.47
C PHE A 50 -10.15 10.65 6.88
N ILE A 51 -9.60 10.00 7.91
CA ILE A 51 -10.12 10.12 9.27
C ILE A 51 -10.02 11.56 9.81
N GLU A 52 -8.96 12.29 9.47
CA GLU A 52 -8.79 13.70 9.85
C GLU A 52 -9.83 14.59 9.16
N ARG A 53 -10.00 14.45 7.85
CA ARG A 53 -10.98 15.25 7.08
C ARG A 53 -12.43 14.92 7.42
N ALA A 54 -12.70 13.68 7.81
CA ALA A 54 -14.02 13.23 8.22
C ALA A 54 -14.37 13.62 9.67
N GLY A 55 -13.43 14.21 10.44
CA GLY A 55 -13.63 14.54 11.85
C GLY A 55 -13.78 13.31 12.75
N LEU A 56 -13.15 12.20 12.37
CA LEU A 56 -13.19 10.91 13.10
C LEU A 56 -11.94 10.71 13.97
N ARG A 57 -11.13 11.75 14.14
CA ARG A 57 -9.87 11.76 14.90
C ARG A 57 -9.78 13.00 15.76
#